data_AF-A0A2N2M8E1-F1
#
_entry.id   AF-A0A2N2M8E1-F1
#
_cell.length_a   1.000
_cell.length_b   1.000
_cell.length_c   1.000
_cell.angle_alpha   90.00
_cell.angle_beta   90.00
_cell.angle_gamma   90.00
#
_symmetry.space_group_name_H-M   'P 1'
#
loop_
_entity.id
_entity.type
_entity.pdbx_description
1 polymer ?
#
loop_
_entity_poly.entity_id
_entity_poly.type
_entity_poly.pdbx_seq_one_letter_code
_entity_poly.pdbx_strand_id
1 'polypeptide(L)'
;MPDLIRILVPLVNPNENESLLARLAVKEGQQVKKGELLAVFETTKSTFDLLSEAAGYVKGICASEGDLLKTGELLCYLAERADQVLPESVRSEPSKPAVQSTGDLRITQPALVYAQAHGIDLGIFPAGQLITEKMVKEITSTSLPKINADVLIIYGGGGHAKSLIDLIRAEGKYLIHGILDDGIASGSQIMGVPVLGDGSLLPELRRQGIGMAVNAVGGIGSIAPRLKVYERLRLANFGFPTVIHPRALVEPTAVLGEGGQLFFNTYVGSEVKIGFGCIVNTGAIISHDCILGDYVNISPGAILAGAVTVNERSLVGMGVTVNLNVSIGAGSRVGNSATVKADIPENGVVRAGTTWPVDASVG
;
A
#
# COMPACT_ATOMS: atom_id res chain seq x y z
N MET A 1 -39.65 43.23 2.48
CA MET A 1 -38.31 43.27 3.09
C MET A 1 -37.35 42.90 1.97
N PRO A 2 -36.23 43.61 1.76
CA PRO A 2 -35.43 43.34 0.57
C PRO A 2 -34.95 41.88 0.59
N ASP A 3 -35.12 41.18 -0.54
CA ASP A 3 -35.03 39.72 -0.64
C ASP A 3 -33.59 39.25 -0.44
N LEU A 4 -33.21 39.02 0.82
CA LEU A 4 -31.97 38.32 1.15
C LEU A 4 -32.15 36.84 0.88
N ILE A 5 -31.37 36.29 -0.04
CA ILE A 5 -31.38 34.86 -0.34
C ILE A 5 -30.49 34.16 0.68
N ARG A 6 -31.06 33.21 1.42
CA ARG A 6 -30.32 32.39 2.39
C ARG A 6 -29.56 31.30 1.66
N ILE A 7 -28.25 31.24 1.87
CA ILE A 7 -27.42 30.13 1.42
C ILE A 7 -27.24 29.21 2.61
N LEU A 8 -27.79 28.00 2.50
CA LEU A 8 -27.72 27.00 3.55
C LEU A 8 -26.69 25.93 3.21
N VAL A 9 -26.17 25.28 4.25
CA VAL A 9 -25.29 24.12 4.14
C VAL A 9 -26.07 22.97 3.49
N PRO A 10 -25.58 22.40 2.38
CA PRO A 10 -26.32 21.39 1.62
C PRO A 10 -26.33 20.03 2.34
N LEU A 11 -27.26 19.16 1.94
CA LEU A 11 -27.20 17.73 2.27
C LEU A 11 -26.29 17.03 1.27
N VAL A 12 -25.06 16.73 1.66
CA VAL A 12 -24.07 16.09 0.77
C VAL A 12 -24.27 14.58 0.68
N ASN A 13 -24.65 13.93 1.80
CA ASN A 13 -24.85 12.49 1.88
C ASN A 13 -26.10 12.20 2.75
N PRO A 14 -27.09 11.44 2.26
CA PRO A 14 -28.33 11.17 3.00
C PRO A 14 -28.13 10.52 4.38
N ASN A 15 -26.98 9.90 4.62
CA ASN A 15 -26.66 9.24 5.88
C ASN A 15 -25.77 10.08 6.82
N GLU A 16 -25.36 11.28 6.42
CA GLU A 16 -24.48 12.18 7.17
C GLU A 16 -25.11 13.58 7.21
N ASN A 17 -25.52 14.02 8.39
CA ASN A 17 -26.17 15.33 8.61
C ASN A 17 -25.19 16.48 8.86
N GLU A 18 -23.89 16.18 8.86
CA GLU A 18 -22.78 17.11 9.07
C GLU A 18 -21.82 17.01 7.88
N SER A 19 -21.22 18.13 7.48
CA SER A 19 -20.27 18.18 6.37
C SER A 19 -19.15 19.17 6.69
N LEU A 20 -17.93 18.82 6.32
CA LEU A 20 -16.76 19.67 6.48
C LEU A 20 -16.78 20.76 5.42
N LEU A 21 -16.66 22.03 5.81
CA LEU A 21 -16.38 23.12 4.89
C LEU A 21 -14.90 23.04 4.46
N ALA A 22 -14.62 22.26 3.42
CA ALA A 22 -13.27 22.02 2.94
C ALA A 22 -12.62 23.26 2.31
N ARG A 23 -13.44 24.11 1.68
CA ARG A 23 -13.00 25.38 1.08
C ARG A 23 -14.15 26.38 1.01
N LEU A 24 -13.89 27.64 1.32
CA LEU A 24 -14.80 28.76 1.15
C LEU A 24 -14.30 29.63 -0.01
N ALA A 25 -14.97 29.56 -1.15
CA ALA A 25 -14.50 30.17 -2.39
C ALA A 25 -14.84 31.67 -2.51
N VAL A 26 -15.56 32.23 -1.54
CA VAL A 26 -16.06 33.61 -1.56
C VAL A 26 -15.67 34.39 -0.29
N LYS A 27 -15.67 35.72 -0.40
CA LYS A 27 -15.38 36.66 0.70
C LYS A 27 -16.58 37.56 1.02
N GLU A 28 -16.61 38.08 2.24
CA GLU A 28 -17.62 39.06 2.67
C GLU A 28 -17.66 40.27 1.72
N GLY A 29 -18.84 40.62 1.22
CA GLY A 29 -19.07 41.70 0.26
C GLY A 29 -18.76 41.38 -1.20
N GLN A 30 -18.26 40.18 -1.53
CA GLN A 30 -17.96 39.79 -2.91
C GLN A 30 -19.24 39.68 -3.75
N GLN A 31 -19.20 40.20 -4.98
CA GLN A 31 -20.25 39.97 -5.97
C GLN A 31 -20.07 38.60 -6.61
N VAL A 32 -21.13 37.81 -6.66
CA VAL A 32 -21.16 36.48 -7.30
C VAL A 32 -22.22 36.41 -8.39
N LYS A 33 -21.99 35.59 -9.41
CA LYS A 33 -22.95 35.27 -10.47
C LYS A 33 -23.64 33.93 -10.18
N LYS A 34 -24.81 33.71 -10.78
CA LYS A 34 -25.45 32.39 -10.80
C LYS A 34 -24.50 31.36 -11.43
N GLY A 35 -24.33 30.22 -10.76
CA GLY A 35 -23.42 29.13 -11.13
C GLY A 35 -21.99 29.29 -10.59
N GLU A 36 -21.66 30.39 -9.91
CA GLU A 36 -20.33 30.60 -9.32
C GLU A 36 -20.15 29.79 -8.03
N LEU A 37 -18.96 29.22 -7.83
CA LEU A 37 -18.66 28.40 -6.66
C LEU A 37 -18.65 29.25 -5.38
N LEU A 38 -19.44 28.85 -4.38
CA LEU A 38 -19.48 29.48 -3.07
C LEU A 38 -18.59 28.74 -2.07
N ALA A 39 -18.70 27.41 -2.03
CA ALA A 39 -17.98 26.57 -1.07
C ALA A 39 -17.83 25.14 -1.60
N VAL A 40 -16.83 24.42 -1.08
CA VAL A 40 -16.67 22.99 -1.27
C VAL A 40 -16.88 22.31 0.07
N PHE A 41 -17.83 21.37 0.10
CA PHE A 41 -18.12 20.54 1.25
C PHE A 41 -17.53 19.14 1.06
N GLU A 42 -17.06 18.54 2.14
CA GLU A 42 -16.51 17.19 2.15
C GLU A 42 -17.21 16.35 3.23
N THR A 43 -17.55 15.12 2.88
CA THR A 43 -18.05 14.09 3.79
C THR A 43 -17.09 12.91 3.77
N THR A 44 -17.38 11.87 4.57
CA THR A 44 -16.54 10.67 4.60
C THR A 44 -16.53 9.89 3.27
N LYS A 45 -17.49 10.15 2.37
CA LYS A 45 -17.71 9.39 1.12
C LYS A 45 -17.63 10.21 -0.16
N SER A 46 -17.82 11.53 -0.08
CA SER A 46 -17.93 12.39 -1.27
C SER A 46 -17.62 13.85 -0.97
N THR A 47 -17.23 14.58 -2.02
CA THR A 47 -17.14 16.04 -2.04
C THR A 47 -18.36 16.62 -2.76
N PHE A 48 -18.74 17.85 -2.41
CA PHE A 48 -19.87 18.57 -3.00
C PHE A 48 -19.53 20.05 -3.22
N ASP A 49 -19.67 20.50 -4.45
CA ASP A 49 -19.44 21.89 -4.84
C ASP A 49 -20.75 22.67 -4.71
N LEU A 50 -20.83 23.57 -3.73
CA LEU A 50 -21.98 24.45 -3.55
C LEU A 50 -21.87 25.64 -4.52
N LEU A 51 -22.67 25.62 -5.57
CA LEU A 51 -22.77 26.69 -6.57
C LEU A 51 -23.88 27.69 -6.20
N SER A 52 -23.68 28.96 -6.52
CA SER A 52 -24.66 30.01 -6.30
C SER A 52 -25.87 29.83 -7.22
N GLU A 53 -27.09 29.78 -6.68
CA GLU A 53 -28.31 29.68 -7.49
C GLU A 53 -28.78 31.03 -8.06
N ALA A 54 -28.24 32.14 -7.55
CA ALA A 54 -28.58 33.51 -7.94
C ALA A 54 -27.33 34.41 -8.02
N ALA A 55 -27.47 35.57 -8.64
CA ALA A 55 -26.45 36.62 -8.57
C ALA A 55 -26.71 37.52 -7.36
N GLY A 56 -25.66 38.04 -6.73
CA GLY A 56 -25.79 38.93 -5.57
C GLY A 56 -24.47 39.24 -4.88
N TYR A 57 -24.53 39.91 -3.75
CA TYR A 57 -23.40 40.24 -2.89
C TYR A 57 -23.41 39.36 -1.65
N VAL A 58 -22.31 38.65 -1.39
CA VAL A 58 -22.17 37.77 -0.23
C VAL A 58 -22.15 38.61 1.05
N LYS A 59 -23.01 38.25 2.01
CA LYS A 59 -23.12 38.95 3.30
C LYS A 59 -23.26 37.97 4.46
N GLY A 60 -22.66 38.29 5.59
CA GLY A 60 -22.85 37.56 6.85
C GLY A 60 -22.38 36.12 6.75
N ILE A 61 -21.15 35.89 6.30
CA ILE A 61 -20.53 34.56 6.34
C ILE A 61 -20.44 34.09 7.80
N CYS A 62 -21.01 32.92 8.10
CA CYS A 62 -21.11 32.37 9.46
C CYS A 62 -20.11 31.24 9.75
N ALA A 63 -19.26 30.87 8.80
CA ALA A 63 -18.34 29.74 8.91
C ALA A 63 -16.97 30.02 8.28
N SER A 64 -15.97 29.23 8.69
CA SER A 64 -14.59 29.25 8.19
C SER A 64 -14.21 27.89 7.60
N GLU A 65 -13.20 27.88 6.72
CA GLU A 65 -12.62 26.63 6.22
C GLU A 65 -12.17 25.74 7.39
N GLY A 66 -12.55 24.45 7.35
CA GLY A 66 -12.31 23.49 8.42
C GLY A 66 -13.45 23.32 9.42
N ASP A 67 -14.49 24.15 9.37
CA ASP A 67 -15.67 24.01 10.24
C ASP A 67 -16.53 22.80 9.81
N LEU A 68 -17.07 22.08 10.79
CA LEU A 68 -18.06 21.02 10.58
C LEU A 68 -19.45 21.63 10.75
N LEU A 69 -20.21 21.70 9.66
CA LEU A 69 -21.51 22.37 9.62
C LEU A 69 -22.66 21.39 9.42
N LYS A 70 -23.80 21.63 10.06
CA LYS A 70 -24.99 20.79 9.89
C LYS A 70 -25.78 21.19 8.66
N THR A 71 -26.35 20.21 7.98
CA THR A 71 -27.27 20.45 6.87
C THR A 71 -28.39 21.40 7.30
N GLY A 72 -28.63 22.44 6.49
CA GLY A 72 -29.65 23.45 6.74
C GLY A 72 -29.20 24.61 7.64
N GLU A 73 -27.99 24.57 8.22
CA GLU A 73 -27.40 25.75 8.86
C GLU A 73 -27.13 26.85 7.82
N LEU A 74 -27.17 28.09 8.27
CA LEU A 74 -26.90 29.23 7.42
C LEU A 74 -25.39 29.34 7.17
N LEU A 75 -24.99 29.33 5.90
CA LEU A 75 -23.61 29.61 5.50
C LEU A 75 -23.38 31.12 5.33
N CYS A 76 -24.24 31.77 4.54
CA CYS A 76 -24.23 33.22 4.29
C CYS A 76 -25.55 33.67 3.65
N TYR A 77 -25.64 34.96 3.32
CA TYR A 77 -26.70 35.55 2.52
C TYR A 77 -26.17 36.06 1.18
N LEU A 78 -27.04 36.10 0.17
CA LEU A 78 -26.86 36.92 -1.01
C LEU A 78 -27.83 38.12 -0.96
N ALA A 79 -27.27 39.32 -1.02
CA ALA A 79 -28.00 40.57 -1.11
C ALA A 79 -28.03 41.09 -2.56
N GLU A 80 -29.08 41.80 -2.94
CA GLU A 80 -29.20 42.39 -4.28
C GLU A 80 -28.23 43.57 -4.46
N ARG A 81 -27.97 44.33 -3.39
CA ARG A 81 -27.09 45.50 -3.38
C ARG A 81 -25.98 45.39 -2.35
N ALA A 82 -24.82 45.96 -2.68
CA ALA A 82 -23.64 45.96 -1.81
C ALA A 82 -23.84 46.69 -0.47
N ASP A 83 -24.70 47.71 -0.44
CA ASP A 83 -25.01 48.57 0.71
C ASP A 83 -26.18 48.06 1.58
N GLN A 84 -26.76 46.92 1.22
CA GLN A 84 -27.86 46.33 1.96
C GLN A 84 -27.39 45.79 3.32
N VAL A 85 -28.04 46.24 4.40
CA VAL A 85 -27.70 45.90 5.78
C VAL A 85 -28.44 44.64 6.22
N LEU A 86 -27.74 43.73 6.91
CA LEU A 86 -28.33 42.52 7.48
C LEU A 86 -29.23 42.85 8.69
N PRO A 87 -30.38 42.17 8.89
CA PRO A 87 -31.20 42.33 10.10
C PRO A 87 -30.43 41.95 11.38
N GLU A 88 -30.61 42.68 12.49
CA GLU A 88 -29.92 42.43 13.77
C GLU A 88 -30.21 41.06 14.38
N SER A 89 -31.34 40.43 14.06
CA SER A 89 -31.76 39.11 14.57
C SER A 89 -31.00 37.91 13.98
N VAL A 90 -30.01 38.16 13.13
CA VAL A 90 -29.31 37.15 12.31
C VAL A 90 -27.88 36.87 12.80
N ARG A 91 -27.37 37.66 13.74
CA ARG A 91 -26.08 37.37 14.40
C ARG A 91 -26.23 36.22 15.38
N SER A 92 -26.26 34.99 14.86
CA SER A 92 -26.04 33.80 15.68
C SER A 92 -24.54 33.53 15.79
N GLU A 93 -24.07 33.32 17.02
CA GLU A 93 -22.68 32.97 17.31
C GLU A 93 -22.28 31.66 16.62
N PRO A 94 -21.04 31.55 16.11
CA PRO A 94 -20.58 30.35 15.41
C PRO A 94 -20.59 29.12 16.33
N SER A 95 -21.34 28.10 15.95
CA SER A 95 -21.30 26.76 16.55
C SER A 95 -20.00 26.07 16.17
N LYS A 96 -18.99 26.12 17.05
CA LYS A 96 -17.75 25.33 16.92
C LYS A 96 -18.03 23.84 17.17
N PRO A 97 -17.47 22.95 16.33
CA PRO A 97 -16.19 22.33 16.67
C PRO A 97 -15.20 22.37 15.49
N ALA A 98 -14.03 22.98 15.72
CA ALA A 98 -12.97 23.11 14.74
C ALA A 98 -12.26 21.77 14.49
N VAL A 99 -12.03 21.42 13.22
CA VAL A 99 -11.06 20.38 12.83
C VAL A 99 -9.65 20.92 13.09
N GLN A 100 -8.80 20.15 13.79
CA GLN A 100 -7.38 20.47 13.96
C GLN A 100 -6.56 19.74 12.88
N SER A 101 -5.68 20.47 12.18
CA SER A 101 -4.66 19.85 11.33
C SER A 101 -3.46 19.44 12.19
N THR A 102 -3.28 18.14 12.37
CA THR A 102 -2.05 17.57 12.95
C THR A 102 -1.24 16.93 11.82
N GLY A 103 -0.36 17.71 11.18
CA GLY A 103 0.40 17.26 10.00
C GLY A 103 -0.51 17.01 8.78
N ASP A 104 -0.34 15.86 8.11
CA ASP A 104 -1.09 15.46 6.90
C ASP A 104 -2.48 14.84 7.19
N LEU A 105 -2.90 14.81 8.45
CA LEU A 105 -4.14 14.15 8.90
C LEU A 105 -5.24 15.19 9.15
N ARG A 106 -6.39 14.99 8.51
CA ARG A 106 -7.62 15.80 8.68
C ARG A 106 -8.52 15.09 9.70
N ILE A 107 -8.56 15.55 10.95
CA ILE A 107 -9.27 14.84 12.04
C ILE A 107 -10.27 15.74 12.78
N THR A 108 -11.48 15.23 13.01
CA THR A 108 -12.50 15.95 13.79
C THR A 108 -12.10 16.06 15.27
N GLN A 109 -12.47 17.14 15.96
CA GLN A 109 -12.15 17.32 17.38
C GLN A 109 -12.65 16.16 18.26
N PRO A 110 -13.88 15.64 18.10
CA PRO A 110 -14.32 14.48 18.87
C PRO A 110 -13.50 13.22 18.60
N ALA A 111 -13.05 13.01 17.34
CA ALA A 111 -12.14 11.92 16.98
C ALA A 111 -10.77 12.05 17.65
N LEU A 112 -10.19 13.25 17.64
CA LEU A 112 -8.87 13.51 18.24
C LEU A 112 -8.90 13.31 19.76
N VAL A 113 -9.93 13.84 20.43
CA VAL A 113 -10.13 13.66 21.88
C VAL A 113 -10.30 12.18 22.21
N TYR A 114 -11.11 11.45 21.44
CA TYR A 114 -11.32 10.02 21.66
C TYR A 114 -10.03 9.22 21.42
N ALA A 115 -9.28 9.53 20.37
CA ALA A 115 -8.00 8.88 20.06
C ALA A 115 -6.95 9.10 21.15
N GLN A 116 -6.80 10.34 21.63
CA GLN A 116 -5.90 10.67 22.73
C GLN A 116 -6.29 9.97 24.04
N ALA A 117 -7.58 9.93 24.36
CA ALA A 117 -8.08 9.27 25.56
C ALA A 117 -7.85 7.74 25.55
N HIS A 118 -7.74 7.12 24.38
CA HIS A 118 -7.57 5.67 24.21
C HIS A 118 -6.17 5.28 23.70
N GLY A 119 -5.23 6.22 23.60
CA GLY A 119 -3.85 5.96 23.17
C GLY A 119 -3.72 5.42 21.73
N ILE A 120 -4.62 5.84 20.85
CA ILE A 120 -4.66 5.36 19.46
C ILE A 120 -3.61 6.10 18.63
N ASP A 121 -2.74 5.36 17.95
CA ASP A 121 -1.83 5.92 16.95
C ASP A 121 -2.62 6.43 15.73
N LEU A 122 -2.52 7.72 15.45
CA LEU A 122 -3.21 8.35 14.33
C LEU A 122 -2.58 7.99 12.96
N GLY A 123 -1.36 7.43 12.94
CA GLY A 123 -0.68 6.98 11.73
C GLY A 123 -1.35 5.76 11.05
N ILE A 124 -2.30 5.10 11.72
CA ILE A 124 -3.06 3.99 11.15
C ILE A 124 -4.13 4.44 10.15
N PHE A 125 -4.49 5.73 10.14
CA PHE A 125 -5.51 6.27 9.25
C PHE A 125 -4.88 6.76 7.94
N PRO A 126 -5.56 6.56 6.79
CA PRO A 126 -5.07 7.02 5.50
C PRO A 126 -4.95 8.55 5.45
N ALA A 127 -3.83 9.05 4.93
CA ALA A 127 -3.57 10.49 4.78
C ALA A 127 -4.56 11.16 3.83
N GLY A 128 -4.95 12.40 4.14
CA GLY A 128 -5.83 13.24 3.29
C GLY A 128 -7.34 13.03 3.44
N GLN A 129 -7.80 11.99 4.15
CA GLN A 129 -9.22 11.75 4.43
C GLN A 129 -9.67 12.37 5.77
N LEU A 130 -10.91 12.86 5.86
CA LEU A 130 -11.51 13.30 7.13
C LEU A 130 -11.76 12.12 8.09
N ILE A 131 -11.06 12.10 9.22
CA ILE A 131 -11.19 11.11 10.31
C ILE A 131 -12.25 11.56 11.32
N THR A 132 -13.34 10.78 11.47
CA THR A 132 -14.45 11.08 12.38
C THR A 132 -14.43 10.20 13.64
N GLU A 133 -15.11 10.63 14.71
CA GLU A 133 -15.14 9.91 15.99
C GLU A 133 -15.66 8.49 15.84
N LYS A 134 -16.62 8.29 14.93
CA LYS A 134 -17.16 6.98 14.58
C LYS A 134 -16.06 6.05 14.02
N MET A 135 -15.20 6.55 13.15
CA MET A 135 -14.08 5.75 12.60
C MET A 135 -13.10 5.36 13.71
N VAL A 136 -12.80 6.29 14.63
CA VAL A 136 -11.92 6.02 15.77
C VAL A 136 -12.56 5.00 16.74
N LYS A 137 -13.87 5.10 16.96
CA LYS A 137 -14.67 4.16 17.76
C LYS A 137 -14.78 2.76 17.13
N GLU A 138 -14.85 2.66 15.81
CA GLU A 138 -14.89 1.37 15.09
C GLU A 138 -13.54 0.62 15.19
N ILE A 139 -12.43 1.35 15.21
CA ILE A 139 -11.09 0.77 15.44
C ILE A 139 -10.91 0.34 16.90
N THR A 140 -11.53 1.01 17.87
CA THR A 140 -11.42 0.64 19.30
C THR A 140 -12.40 -0.45 19.72
N SER A 141 -13.57 -0.55 19.09
CA SER A 141 -14.51 -1.67 19.31
C SER A 141 -13.99 -2.99 18.74
N THR A 142 -12.96 -2.92 17.90
CA THR A 142 -12.22 -4.09 17.41
C THR A 142 -10.76 -3.92 17.79
N SER A 143 -10.37 -4.28 19.02
CA SER A 143 -8.95 -4.58 19.25
C SER A 143 -8.56 -5.57 18.16
N LEU A 144 -7.73 -5.15 17.19
CA LEU A 144 -7.28 -6.07 16.15
C LEU A 144 -6.72 -7.28 16.89
N PRO A 145 -7.30 -8.48 16.67
CA PRO A 145 -6.93 -9.63 17.47
C PRO A 145 -5.43 -9.84 17.38
N LYS A 146 -4.85 -10.34 18.46
CA LYS A 146 -3.43 -10.69 18.50
C LYS A 146 -3.09 -11.50 17.27
N ILE A 147 -2.16 -10.99 16.47
CA ILE A 147 -1.76 -11.64 15.22
C ILE A 147 -1.20 -13.02 15.58
N ASN A 148 -1.73 -14.06 14.95
CA ASN A 148 -1.12 -15.36 15.02
C ASN A 148 0.07 -15.40 14.06
N ALA A 149 1.28 -15.34 14.61
CA ALA A 149 2.53 -15.32 13.82
C ALA A 149 2.80 -16.66 13.10
N ASP A 150 2.14 -17.75 13.52
CA ASP A 150 2.31 -19.09 12.96
C ASP A 150 1.29 -19.38 11.86
N VAL A 151 0.39 -18.44 11.55
CA VAL A 151 -0.62 -18.59 10.51
C VAL A 151 -0.38 -17.58 9.41
N LEU A 152 -0.28 -18.07 8.17
CA LEU A 152 -0.06 -17.24 7.00
C LEU A 152 -1.06 -17.52 5.89
N ILE A 153 -1.18 -16.56 4.98
CA ILE A 153 -1.77 -16.78 3.65
C ILE A 153 -0.69 -16.85 2.59
N ILE A 154 -1.02 -17.46 1.46
CA ILE A 154 -0.24 -17.39 0.24
C ILE A 154 -1.00 -16.50 -0.76
N TYR A 155 -0.34 -15.50 -1.34
CA TYR A 155 -0.93 -14.68 -2.41
C TYR A 155 -0.34 -15.11 -3.76
N GLY A 156 -1.19 -15.67 -4.62
CA GLY A 156 -0.88 -16.28 -5.92
C GLY A 156 -0.99 -17.80 -5.85
N GLY A 157 -1.79 -18.40 -6.75
CA GLY A 157 -2.07 -19.84 -6.84
C GLY A 157 -1.45 -20.52 -8.07
N GLY A 158 -0.45 -19.89 -8.71
CA GLY A 158 0.24 -20.40 -9.89
C GLY A 158 1.24 -21.54 -9.62
N GLY A 159 2.09 -21.85 -10.61
CA GLY A 159 3.09 -22.92 -10.49
C GLY A 159 4.09 -22.72 -9.34
N HIS A 160 4.55 -21.48 -9.12
CA HIS A 160 5.46 -21.14 -8.02
C HIS A 160 4.81 -21.35 -6.63
N ALA A 161 3.50 -21.14 -6.53
CA ALA A 161 2.75 -21.36 -5.30
C ALA A 161 2.81 -22.82 -4.85
N LYS A 162 2.81 -23.77 -5.80
CA LYS A 162 2.93 -25.20 -5.50
C LYS A 162 4.24 -25.50 -4.77
N SER A 163 5.35 -24.99 -5.29
CA SER A 163 6.65 -25.15 -4.66
C SER A 163 6.72 -24.48 -3.29
N LEU A 164 6.08 -23.32 -3.11
CA LEU A 164 6.00 -22.65 -1.80
C LEU A 164 5.15 -23.42 -0.79
N ILE A 165 4.05 -24.03 -1.21
CA ILE A 165 3.23 -24.90 -0.34
C ILE A 165 4.09 -26.06 0.18
N ASP A 166 4.86 -26.72 -0.69
CA ASP A 166 5.75 -27.80 -0.28
C ASP A 166 6.86 -27.31 0.68
N LEU A 167 7.47 -26.15 0.38
CA LEU A 167 8.48 -25.53 1.24
C LEU A 167 7.93 -25.24 2.64
N ILE A 168 6.79 -24.55 2.72
CA ILE A 168 6.19 -24.14 3.99
C ILE A 168 5.77 -25.36 4.81
N ARG A 169 5.22 -26.39 4.16
CA ARG A 169 4.90 -27.67 4.82
C ARG A 169 6.14 -28.38 5.33
N ALA A 170 7.23 -28.40 4.56
CA ALA A 170 8.49 -29.02 4.96
C ALA A 170 9.16 -28.27 6.12
N GLU A 171 9.10 -26.93 6.11
CA GLU A 171 9.60 -26.09 7.20
C GLU A 171 8.83 -26.33 8.50
N GLY A 172 7.52 -26.62 8.42
CA GLY A 172 6.70 -27.05 9.55
C GLY A 172 6.42 -25.98 10.61
N LYS A 173 6.82 -24.73 10.37
CA LYS A 173 6.61 -23.59 11.29
C LYS A 173 5.27 -22.89 11.12
N TYR A 174 4.67 -22.98 9.93
CA TYR A 174 3.49 -22.20 9.59
C TYR A 174 2.31 -23.06 9.16
N LEU A 175 1.13 -22.69 9.62
CA LEU A 175 -0.14 -23.15 9.09
C LEU A 175 -0.56 -22.26 7.92
N ILE A 176 -0.77 -22.87 6.75
CA ILE A 176 -1.32 -22.17 5.58
C ILE A 176 -2.84 -22.07 5.77
N HIS A 177 -3.33 -20.85 6.03
CA HIS A 177 -4.76 -20.59 6.19
C HIS A 177 -5.52 -20.75 4.86
N GLY A 178 -4.93 -20.27 3.77
CA GLY A 178 -5.51 -20.36 2.44
C GLY A 178 -4.72 -19.53 1.42
N ILE A 179 -5.22 -19.55 0.18
CA ILE A 179 -4.63 -18.84 -0.95
C ILE A 179 -5.55 -17.69 -1.36
N LEU A 180 -4.96 -16.53 -1.65
CA LEU A 180 -5.62 -15.46 -2.41
C LEU A 180 -5.07 -15.45 -3.83
N ASP A 181 -5.94 -15.36 -4.83
CA ASP A 181 -5.54 -15.23 -6.22
C ASP A 181 -6.62 -14.48 -7.00
N ASP A 182 -6.23 -13.42 -7.73
CA ASP A 182 -7.18 -12.56 -8.45
C ASP A 182 -7.74 -13.21 -9.73
N GLY A 183 -7.19 -14.35 -10.18
CA GLY A 183 -7.56 -15.05 -11.40
C GLY A 183 -8.10 -16.47 -11.18
N ILE A 184 -8.06 -16.99 -9.95
CA ILE A 184 -8.57 -18.34 -9.62
C ILE A 184 -9.83 -18.20 -8.77
N ALA A 185 -10.88 -18.93 -9.14
CA ALA A 185 -12.17 -18.86 -8.47
C ALA A 185 -12.08 -19.32 -7.00
N SER A 186 -12.74 -18.57 -6.11
CA SER A 186 -12.94 -18.96 -4.70
C SER A 186 -13.57 -20.35 -4.59
N GLY A 187 -13.14 -21.13 -3.60
CA GLY A 187 -13.54 -22.52 -3.40
C GLY A 187 -12.72 -23.54 -4.20
N SER A 188 -11.91 -23.11 -5.16
CA SER A 188 -10.90 -23.96 -5.81
C SER A 188 -9.85 -24.45 -4.80
N GLN A 189 -9.08 -25.46 -5.18
CA GLN A 189 -7.96 -25.94 -4.36
C GLN A 189 -6.66 -26.04 -5.14
N ILE A 190 -5.56 -25.67 -4.50
CA ILE A 190 -4.20 -25.88 -5.01
C ILE A 190 -3.47 -26.76 -3.99
N MET A 191 -3.14 -27.99 -4.38
CA MET A 191 -2.47 -28.97 -3.51
C MET A 191 -3.17 -29.19 -2.17
N GLY A 192 -4.50 -29.18 -2.16
CA GLY A 192 -5.34 -29.32 -0.97
C GLY A 192 -5.47 -28.06 -0.11
N VAL A 193 -4.88 -26.93 -0.52
CA VAL A 193 -5.08 -25.62 0.13
C VAL A 193 -6.23 -24.88 -0.56
N PRO A 194 -7.24 -24.38 0.16
CA PRO A 194 -8.37 -23.68 -0.43
C PRO A 194 -7.97 -22.28 -0.94
N VAL A 195 -8.48 -21.92 -2.11
CA VAL A 195 -8.48 -20.54 -2.61
C VAL A 195 -9.66 -19.82 -1.99
N LEU A 196 -9.38 -18.82 -1.15
CA LEU A 196 -10.39 -18.09 -0.38
C LEU A 196 -11.10 -17.04 -1.24
N GLY A 197 -10.39 -16.47 -2.21
CA GLY A 197 -10.86 -15.39 -3.06
C GLY A 197 -9.68 -14.58 -3.57
N ASP A 198 -9.90 -13.28 -3.76
CA ASP A 198 -8.91 -12.32 -4.27
C ASP A 198 -8.40 -11.38 -3.17
N GLY A 199 -7.59 -10.39 -3.56
CA GLY A 199 -7.01 -9.41 -2.65
C GLY A 199 -8.02 -8.57 -1.84
N SER A 200 -9.31 -8.54 -2.20
CA SER A 200 -10.33 -7.81 -1.45
C SER A 200 -10.56 -8.38 -0.04
N LEU A 201 -10.16 -9.63 0.22
CA LEU A 201 -10.30 -10.28 1.53
C LEU A 201 -9.20 -9.91 2.53
N LEU A 202 -8.14 -9.21 2.10
CA LEU A 202 -7.02 -8.86 2.98
C LEU A 202 -7.45 -8.14 4.28
N PRO A 203 -8.34 -7.12 4.28
CA PRO A 203 -8.76 -6.45 5.50
C PRO A 203 -9.54 -7.37 6.46
N GLU A 204 -10.35 -8.28 5.91
CA GLU A 204 -11.10 -9.24 6.72
C GLU A 204 -10.18 -10.27 7.36
N LEU A 205 -9.21 -10.80 6.62
CA LEU A 205 -8.21 -11.73 7.16
C LEU A 205 -7.39 -11.09 8.29
N ARG A 206 -7.05 -9.80 8.17
CA ARG A 206 -6.41 -9.05 9.27
C ARG A 206 -7.29 -8.97 10.51
N ARG A 207 -8.58 -8.69 10.34
CA ARG A 207 -9.57 -8.70 11.45
C ARG A 207 -9.74 -10.07 12.08
N GLN A 208 -9.43 -11.15 11.37
CA GLN A 208 -9.43 -12.52 11.91
C GLN A 208 -8.12 -12.89 12.61
N GLY A 209 -7.15 -11.97 12.69
CA GLY A 209 -5.87 -12.19 13.38
C GLY A 209 -4.80 -12.84 12.50
N ILE A 210 -5.05 -12.99 11.20
CA ILE A 210 -4.05 -13.45 10.25
C ILE A 210 -3.24 -12.23 9.81
N GLY A 211 -1.92 -12.29 9.99
CA GLY A 211 -1.06 -11.14 9.71
C GLY A 211 0.22 -11.45 8.97
N MET A 212 0.43 -12.71 8.57
CA MET A 212 1.61 -13.11 7.80
C MET A 212 1.20 -13.51 6.39
N ALA A 213 2.01 -13.15 5.40
CA ALA A 213 1.74 -13.49 4.00
C ALA A 213 3.01 -13.83 3.22
N VAL A 214 2.92 -14.88 2.40
CA VAL A 214 3.96 -15.23 1.44
C VAL A 214 3.47 -14.88 0.03
N ASN A 215 4.26 -14.09 -0.69
CA ASN A 215 3.97 -13.72 -2.07
C ASN A 215 4.45 -14.82 -3.03
N ALA A 216 3.52 -15.56 -3.63
CA ALA A 216 3.79 -16.65 -4.56
C ALA A 216 3.77 -16.23 -6.04
N VAL A 217 3.74 -14.93 -6.34
CA VAL A 217 3.87 -14.43 -7.70
C VAL A 217 5.35 -14.38 -8.08
N GLY A 218 5.78 -15.23 -9.02
CA GLY A 218 7.20 -15.38 -9.38
C GLY A 218 7.78 -14.22 -10.21
N GLY A 219 7.22 -13.95 -11.41
CA GLY A 219 7.65 -12.85 -12.28
C GLY A 219 8.60 -13.20 -13.43
N ILE A 220 8.51 -14.41 -14.01
CA ILE A 220 9.41 -14.96 -15.06
C ILE A 220 9.51 -14.06 -16.32
N GLY A 221 8.51 -13.24 -16.64
CA GLY A 221 8.56 -12.27 -17.74
C GLY A 221 8.47 -10.80 -17.32
N SER A 222 7.83 -10.53 -16.19
CA SER A 222 7.71 -9.20 -15.61
C SER A 222 7.59 -9.32 -14.10
N ILE A 223 8.38 -8.53 -13.38
CA ILE A 223 8.34 -8.47 -11.92
C ILE A 223 7.16 -7.61 -11.41
N ALA A 224 6.54 -6.81 -12.26
CA ALA A 224 5.52 -5.85 -11.85
C ALA A 224 4.32 -6.48 -11.09
N PRO A 225 3.76 -7.64 -11.49
CA PRO A 225 2.69 -8.28 -10.73
C PRO A 225 3.13 -8.68 -9.32
N ARG A 226 4.38 -9.14 -9.17
CA ARG A 226 4.95 -9.50 -7.88
C ARG A 226 5.06 -8.29 -6.96
N LEU A 227 5.56 -7.17 -7.47
CA LEU A 227 5.69 -5.92 -6.69
C LEU A 227 4.31 -5.41 -6.24
N LYS A 228 3.32 -5.41 -7.13
CA LYS A 228 1.94 -5.01 -6.80
C LYS A 228 1.35 -5.84 -5.67
N VAL A 229 1.62 -7.14 -5.61
CA VAL A 229 1.17 -8.00 -4.50
C VAL A 229 1.85 -7.61 -3.19
N TYR A 230 3.16 -7.35 -3.19
CA TYR A 230 3.85 -6.86 -1.99
C TYR A 230 3.29 -5.52 -1.51
N GLU A 231 3.02 -4.57 -2.42
CA GLU A 231 2.41 -3.28 -2.09
C GLU A 231 1.03 -3.48 -1.44
N ARG A 232 0.17 -4.31 -2.02
CA ARG A 232 -1.17 -4.62 -1.46
C ARG A 232 -1.08 -5.24 -0.07
N LEU A 233 -0.19 -6.20 0.12
CA LEU A 233 0.01 -6.85 1.43
C LEU A 233 0.53 -5.86 2.47
N ARG A 234 1.46 -4.97 2.09
CA ARG A 234 2.01 -3.93 2.98
C ARG A 234 0.92 -2.91 3.36
N LEU A 235 0.11 -2.45 2.41
CA LEU A 235 -1.03 -1.56 2.67
C LEU A 235 -2.08 -2.20 3.58
N ALA A 236 -2.23 -3.53 3.52
CA ALA A 236 -3.06 -4.29 4.44
C ALA A 236 -2.34 -4.68 5.75
N ASN A 237 -1.14 -4.15 6.00
CA ASN A 237 -0.37 -4.34 7.23
C ASN A 237 -0.08 -5.83 7.55
N PHE A 238 0.25 -6.61 6.52
CA PHE A 238 0.80 -7.96 6.67
C PHE A 238 2.32 -7.92 6.85
N GLY A 239 2.84 -8.82 7.69
CA GLY A 239 4.25 -9.16 7.78
C GLY A 239 4.66 -10.21 6.75
N PHE A 240 5.95 -10.28 6.46
CA PHE A 240 6.51 -11.12 5.41
C PHE A 240 7.51 -12.12 6.01
N PRO A 241 7.08 -13.35 6.37
CA PRO A 241 8.00 -14.34 6.87
C PRO A 241 9.02 -14.71 5.79
N THR A 242 10.27 -14.88 6.21
CA THR A 242 11.26 -15.57 5.38
C THR A 242 11.08 -17.06 5.57
N VAL A 243 10.75 -17.74 4.47
CA VAL A 243 10.46 -19.18 4.47
C VAL A 243 11.67 -19.94 3.94
N ILE A 244 12.14 -20.92 4.70
CA ILE A 244 13.39 -21.62 4.44
C ILE A 244 13.16 -23.12 4.48
N HIS A 245 13.42 -23.79 3.35
CA HIS A 245 13.37 -25.24 3.32
C HIS A 245 14.38 -25.81 4.33
N PRO A 246 14.05 -26.84 5.14
CA PRO A 246 14.96 -27.42 6.16
C PRO A 246 16.22 -28.11 5.60
N ARG A 247 16.42 -28.07 4.28
CA ARG A 247 17.58 -28.61 3.56
C ARG A 247 18.31 -27.52 2.77
N ALA A 248 17.90 -26.26 2.89
CA ALA A 248 18.75 -25.14 2.55
C ALA A 248 19.78 -24.97 3.68
N LEU A 249 21.03 -24.72 3.31
CA LEU A 249 22.08 -24.38 4.27
C LEU A 249 22.31 -22.88 4.20
N VAL A 250 22.15 -22.20 5.33
CA VAL A 250 22.42 -20.77 5.49
C VAL A 250 23.48 -20.63 6.57
N GLU A 251 24.63 -20.06 6.20
CA GLU A 251 25.72 -19.84 7.15
C GLU A 251 25.31 -18.83 8.25
N PRO A 252 25.78 -18.99 9.49
CA PRO A 252 25.34 -18.16 10.62
C PRO A 252 25.60 -16.66 10.47
N THR A 253 26.56 -16.28 9.64
CA THR A 253 26.91 -14.87 9.38
C THR A 253 26.10 -14.24 8.25
N ALA A 254 25.29 -15.03 7.53
CA ALA A 254 24.43 -14.50 6.49
C ALA A 254 23.27 -13.70 7.09
N VAL A 255 22.90 -12.60 6.42
CA VAL A 255 21.79 -11.73 6.82
C VAL A 255 20.69 -11.85 5.78
N LEU A 256 19.50 -12.28 6.23
CA LEU A 256 18.33 -12.46 5.38
C LEU A 256 17.29 -11.37 5.66
N GLY A 257 16.89 -10.63 4.62
CA GLY A 257 15.74 -9.74 4.65
C GLY A 257 14.42 -10.51 4.73
N GLU A 258 13.35 -9.78 5.06
CA GLU A 258 11.99 -10.32 5.14
C GLU A 258 11.45 -10.77 3.79
N GLY A 259 10.46 -11.66 3.81
CA GLY A 259 9.78 -12.15 2.60
C GLY A 259 10.66 -12.99 1.67
N GLY A 260 11.86 -13.40 2.14
CA GLY A 260 12.77 -14.26 1.41
C GLY A 260 12.22 -15.69 1.25
N GLN A 261 12.57 -16.34 0.13
CA GLN A 261 12.11 -17.68 -0.20
C GLN A 261 13.31 -18.54 -0.58
N LEU A 262 13.76 -19.40 0.35
CA LEU A 262 14.95 -20.23 0.17
C LEU A 262 14.53 -21.69 -0.01
N PHE A 263 14.68 -22.18 -1.24
CA PHE A 263 14.20 -23.50 -1.64
C PHE A 263 15.18 -24.64 -1.29
N PHE A 264 14.75 -25.88 -1.58
CA PHE A 264 15.50 -27.10 -1.31
C PHE A 264 16.94 -27.02 -1.84
N ASN A 265 17.91 -27.41 -1.00
CA ASN A 265 19.32 -27.56 -1.35
C ASN A 265 20.00 -26.28 -1.84
N THR A 266 19.42 -25.12 -1.53
CA THR A 266 20.10 -23.83 -1.67
C THR A 266 21.25 -23.73 -0.65
N TYR A 267 22.37 -23.15 -1.07
CA TYR A 267 23.47 -22.75 -0.18
C TYR A 267 23.60 -21.23 -0.14
N VAL A 268 23.63 -20.66 1.06
CA VAL A 268 23.92 -19.25 1.33
C VAL A 268 25.15 -19.18 2.22
N GLY A 269 26.28 -18.75 1.65
CA GLY A 269 27.58 -18.73 2.29
C GLY A 269 27.79 -17.59 3.30
N SER A 270 29.00 -17.55 3.85
CA SER A 270 29.40 -16.58 4.88
C SER A 270 29.27 -15.13 4.42
N GLU A 271 28.80 -14.27 5.32
CA GLU A 271 28.72 -12.80 5.12
C GLU A 271 27.86 -12.38 3.92
N VAL A 272 27.02 -13.28 3.41
CA VAL A 272 26.04 -12.96 2.37
C VAL A 272 24.94 -12.06 2.93
N LYS A 273 24.52 -11.08 2.14
CA LYS A 273 23.38 -10.21 2.45
C LYS A 273 22.29 -10.39 1.40
N ILE A 274 21.09 -10.76 1.83
CA ILE A 274 19.93 -10.95 0.96
C ILE A 274 18.86 -9.92 1.32
N GLY A 275 18.43 -9.12 0.35
CA GLY A 275 17.41 -8.08 0.49
C GLY A 275 15.99 -8.63 0.62
N PHE A 276 15.03 -7.70 0.73
CA PHE A 276 13.61 -8.00 0.88
C PHE A 276 13.06 -8.79 -0.30
N GLY A 277 12.22 -9.79 -0.04
CA GLY A 277 11.46 -10.47 -1.09
C GLY A 277 12.35 -11.19 -2.10
N CYS A 278 13.55 -11.65 -1.74
CA CYS A 278 14.37 -12.43 -2.67
C CYS A 278 13.83 -13.86 -2.85
N ILE A 279 14.04 -14.43 -4.03
CA ILE A 279 13.84 -15.86 -4.30
C ILE A 279 15.20 -16.47 -4.55
N VAL A 280 15.57 -17.47 -3.76
CA VAL A 280 16.76 -18.29 -3.98
C VAL A 280 16.31 -19.72 -4.19
N ASN A 281 16.21 -20.08 -5.47
CA ASN A 281 15.50 -21.27 -5.91
C ASN A 281 16.35 -22.54 -5.77
N THR A 282 15.72 -23.69 -6.03
CA THR A 282 16.28 -25.01 -5.74
C THR A 282 17.70 -25.20 -6.27
N GLY A 283 18.60 -25.61 -5.37
CA GLY A 283 19.99 -25.91 -5.73
C GLY A 283 20.85 -24.70 -6.11
N ALA A 284 20.37 -23.47 -5.91
CA ALA A 284 21.19 -22.29 -6.14
C ALA A 284 22.29 -22.15 -5.09
N ILE A 285 23.45 -21.64 -5.49
CA ILE A 285 24.63 -21.47 -4.65
C ILE A 285 25.00 -19.98 -4.63
N ILE A 286 24.91 -19.38 -3.45
CA ILE A 286 25.34 -18.01 -3.18
C ILE A 286 26.60 -18.08 -2.34
N SER A 287 27.77 -17.89 -2.96
CA SER A 287 29.06 -17.97 -2.24
C SER A 287 29.25 -16.81 -1.28
N HIS A 288 30.35 -16.83 -0.52
CA HIS A 288 30.68 -15.81 0.48
C HIS A 288 30.69 -14.37 -0.09
N ASP A 289 30.44 -13.39 0.78
CA ASP A 289 30.47 -11.94 0.48
C ASP A 289 29.49 -11.46 -0.62
N CYS A 290 28.57 -12.31 -1.09
CA CYS A 290 27.57 -11.88 -2.07
C CYS A 290 26.55 -10.91 -1.48
N ILE A 291 26.04 -10.01 -2.33
CA ILE A 291 24.97 -9.07 -1.97
C ILE A 291 23.85 -9.21 -2.99
N LEU A 292 22.64 -9.56 -2.53
CA LEU A 292 21.42 -9.57 -3.34
C LEU A 292 20.53 -8.42 -2.89
N GLY A 293 20.21 -7.50 -3.80
CA GLY A 293 19.25 -6.42 -3.58
C GLY A 293 17.81 -6.92 -3.53
N ASP A 294 16.87 -6.02 -3.25
CA ASP A 294 15.47 -6.37 -3.08
C ASP A 294 14.86 -7.01 -4.34
N TYR A 295 13.99 -7.99 -4.13
CA TYR A 295 13.23 -8.69 -5.16
C TYR A 295 14.07 -9.46 -6.18
N VAL A 296 15.35 -9.71 -5.91
CA VAL A 296 16.20 -10.54 -6.76
C VAL A 296 15.65 -11.96 -6.84
N ASN A 297 15.68 -12.54 -8.03
CA ASN A 297 15.31 -13.92 -8.27
C ASN A 297 16.52 -14.70 -8.82
N ILE A 298 17.05 -15.60 -7.99
CA ILE A 298 18.08 -16.55 -8.37
C ILE A 298 17.39 -17.87 -8.72
N SER A 299 17.35 -18.19 -10.01
CA SER A 299 16.63 -19.36 -10.53
C SER A 299 17.35 -20.69 -10.21
N PRO A 300 16.68 -21.85 -10.40
CA PRO A 300 17.24 -23.14 -10.04
C PRO A 300 18.65 -23.40 -10.57
N GLY A 301 19.52 -23.90 -9.70
CA GLY A 301 20.89 -24.29 -10.04
C GLY A 301 21.83 -23.16 -10.47
N ALA A 302 21.46 -21.88 -10.30
CA ALA A 302 22.37 -20.77 -10.55
C ALA A 302 23.47 -20.72 -9.47
N ILE A 303 24.70 -20.42 -9.88
CA ILE A 303 25.90 -20.42 -9.03
C ILE A 303 26.57 -19.05 -9.11
N LEU A 304 26.64 -18.37 -7.97
CA LEU A 304 27.32 -17.08 -7.81
C LEU A 304 28.63 -17.34 -7.06
N ALA A 305 29.76 -16.98 -7.67
CA ALA A 305 31.06 -17.00 -7.01
C ALA A 305 31.17 -15.92 -5.91
N GLY A 306 32.30 -15.88 -5.20
CA GLY A 306 32.49 -14.95 -4.08
C GLY A 306 32.39 -13.48 -4.49
N ALA A 307 31.84 -12.66 -3.58
CA ALA A 307 31.71 -11.21 -3.72
C ALA A 307 30.93 -10.74 -4.96
N VAL A 308 29.95 -11.53 -5.43
CA VAL A 308 29.03 -11.11 -6.50
C VAL A 308 27.95 -10.19 -5.93
N THR A 309 27.68 -9.07 -6.63
CA THR A 309 26.56 -8.18 -6.31
C THR A 309 25.47 -8.33 -7.36
N VAL A 310 24.25 -8.63 -6.94
CA VAL A 310 23.07 -8.65 -7.81
C VAL A 310 22.11 -7.57 -7.32
N ASN A 311 21.97 -6.49 -8.09
CA ASN A 311 21.10 -5.39 -7.70
C ASN A 311 19.62 -5.75 -7.86
N GLU A 312 18.79 -4.98 -7.18
CA GLU A 312 17.35 -5.15 -7.06
C GLU A 312 16.62 -5.49 -8.38
N ARG A 313 15.50 -6.21 -8.25
CA ARG A 313 14.59 -6.56 -9.36
C ARG A 313 15.23 -7.37 -10.49
N SER A 314 16.45 -7.86 -10.31
CA SER A 314 17.16 -8.66 -11.31
C SER A 314 16.76 -10.13 -11.27
N LEU A 315 16.81 -10.76 -12.44
CA LEU A 315 16.56 -12.19 -12.63
C LEU A 315 17.84 -12.86 -13.11
N VAL A 316 18.36 -13.81 -12.33
CA VAL A 316 19.44 -14.70 -12.73
C VAL A 316 18.83 -16.03 -13.14
N GLY A 317 18.99 -16.40 -14.41
CA GLY A 317 18.38 -17.59 -15.02
C GLY A 317 18.92 -18.92 -14.49
N MET A 318 18.23 -20.00 -14.85
CA MET A 318 18.55 -21.36 -14.40
C MET A 318 19.94 -21.77 -14.87
N GLY A 319 20.72 -22.42 -14.01
CA GLY A 319 22.06 -22.94 -14.36
C GLY A 319 23.08 -21.87 -14.78
N VAL A 320 22.81 -20.59 -14.50
CA VAL A 320 23.77 -19.50 -14.75
C VAL A 320 24.95 -19.63 -13.80
N THR A 321 26.16 -19.35 -14.30
CA THR A 321 27.36 -19.19 -13.46
C THR A 321 27.86 -17.76 -13.53
N VAL A 322 28.10 -17.13 -12.38
CA VAL A 322 28.61 -15.75 -12.28
C VAL A 322 30.01 -15.77 -11.67
N ASN A 323 30.98 -15.15 -12.34
CA ASN A 323 32.36 -15.07 -11.90
C ASN A 323 32.53 -14.16 -10.66
N LEU A 324 33.63 -14.33 -9.92
CA LEU A 324 33.87 -13.57 -8.70
C LEU A 324 33.91 -12.05 -8.96
N ASN A 325 33.51 -11.26 -7.97
CA ASN A 325 33.50 -9.78 -7.99
C ASN A 325 32.64 -9.13 -9.09
N VAL A 326 31.77 -9.89 -9.77
CA VAL A 326 30.88 -9.33 -10.80
C VAL A 326 29.70 -8.60 -10.17
N SER A 327 29.34 -7.45 -10.75
CA SER A 327 28.13 -6.70 -10.45
C SER A 327 27.08 -6.86 -11.55
N ILE A 328 25.87 -7.28 -11.18
CA ILE A 328 24.69 -7.34 -12.04
C ILE A 328 23.80 -6.14 -11.70
N GLY A 329 23.65 -5.21 -12.65
CA GLY A 329 22.85 -3.98 -12.49
C GLY A 329 21.37 -4.23 -12.27
N ALA A 330 20.66 -3.27 -11.69
CA ALA A 330 19.26 -3.42 -11.29
C ALA A 330 18.36 -3.74 -12.50
N GLY A 331 17.32 -4.54 -12.28
CA GLY A 331 16.36 -4.92 -13.33
C GLY A 331 16.95 -5.77 -14.47
N SER A 332 18.18 -6.26 -14.33
CA SER A 332 18.83 -7.07 -15.36
C SER A 332 18.21 -8.45 -15.47
N ARG A 333 18.30 -9.04 -16.66
CA ARG A 333 17.83 -10.40 -16.94
C ARG A 333 18.95 -11.22 -17.55
N VAL A 334 19.40 -12.23 -16.81
CA VAL A 334 20.39 -13.19 -17.28
C VAL A 334 19.67 -14.44 -17.75
N GLY A 335 19.73 -14.73 -19.05
CA GLY A 335 19.11 -15.92 -19.63
C GLY A 335 19.70 -17.22 -19.07
N ASN A 336 18.90 -18.28 -19.09
CA ASN A 336 19.31 -19.60 -18.58
C ASN A 336 20.63 -20.07 -19.21
N SER A 337 21.44 -20.76 -18.42
CA SER A 337 22.71 -21.38 -18.81
C SER A 337 23.76 -20.40 -19.35
N ALA A 338 23.62 -19.10 -19.08
CA ALA A 338 24.64 -18.12 -19.42
C ALA A 338 25.84 -18.19 -18.46
N THR A 339 27.02 -17.80 -18.93
CA THR A 339 28.23 -17.63 -18.12
C THR A 339 28.57 -16.15 -18.04
N VAL A 340 28.47 -15.54 -16.86
CA VAL A 340 28.73 -14.11 -16.67
C VAL A 340 30.16 -13.92 -16.18
N LYS A 341 31.02 -13.29 -17.00
CA LYS A 341 32.44 -13.07 -16.69
C LYS A 341 32.80 -11.61 -16.37
N ALA A 342 31.89 -10.67 -16.62
CA ALA A 342 32.07 -9.25 -16.35
C ALA A 342 30.73 -8.61 -15.95
N ASP A 343 30.80 -7.37 -15.46
CA ASP A 343 29.65 -6.61 -15.02
C ASP A 343 28.56 -6.49 -16.09
N ILE A 344 27.31 -6.52 -15.63
CA ILE A 344 26.12 -6.31 -16.45
C ILE A 344 25.56 -4.94 -16.07
N PRO A 345 25.36 -4.02 -17.02
CA PRO A 345 24.78 -2.71 -16.72
C PRO A 345 23.31 -2.84 -16.27
N GLU A 346 22.77 -1.78 -15.69
CA GLU A 346 21.35 -1.70 -15.34
C GLU A 346 20.45 -2.04 -16.54
N ASN A 347 19.38 -2.80 -16.29
CA ASN A 347 18.45 -3.31 -17.29
C ASN A 347 19.13 -4.16 -18.38
N GLY A 348 20.35 -4.65 -18.13
CA GLY A 348 21.11 -5.48 -19.04
C GLY A 348 20.41 -6.81 -19.33
N VAL A 349 20.53 -7.29 -20.56
CA VAL A 349 19.93 -8.55 -21.00
C VAL A 349 21.03 -9.45 -21.55
N VAL A 350 21.30 -10.55 -20.84
CA VAL A 350 22.23 -11.59 -21.30
C VAL A 350 21.43 -12.71 -21.95
N ARG A 351 21.82 -13.11 -23.16
CA ARG A 351 21.13 -14.18 -23.89
C ARG A 351 21.40 -15.54 -23.25
N ALA A 352 20.39 -16.40 -23.24
CA ALA A 352 20.52 -17.76 -22.74
C ALA A 352 21.63 -18.52 -23.48
N GLY A 353 22.40 -19.33 -22.74
CA GLY A 353 23.47 -20.17 -23.28
C GLY A 353 24.73 -19.41 -23.75
N THR A 354 24.82 -18.10 -23.53
CA THR A 354 25.97 -17.29 -23.98
C THR A 354 26.98 -17.03 -22.85
N THR A 355 28.22 -16.71 -23.23
CA THR A 355 29.17 -16.07 -22.30
C THR A 355 29.01 -14.56 -22.41
N TRP A 356 28.94 -13.86 -21.28
CA TRP A 356 28.92 -12.40 -21.19
C TRP A 356 30.28 -11.85 -20.72
N PRO A 357 30.85 -10.83 -21.40
CA PRO A 357 30.34 -10.21 -22.62
C PRO A 357 30.46 -11.16 -23.81
N VAL A 358 29.61 -10.97 -24.82
CA VAL A 358 29.72 -11.73 -26.07
C VAL A 358 31.01 -11.31 -26.77
N ASP A 359 31.86 -12.28 -27.07
CA ASP A 359 33.10 -12.01 -27.81
C ASP A 359 32.74 -11.62 -29.24
N ALA A 360 33.03 -10.38 -29.62
CA ALA A 360 32.72 -9.84 -30.95
C ALA A 360 33.52 -10.53 -32.07
N SER A 361 34.51 -11.36 -31.73
CA SER A 361 35.32 -12.12 -32.67
C SER A 361 34.71 -13.45 -33.12
N VAL A 362 33.59 -13.87 -32.53
CA VAL A 362 32.92 -15.16 -32.79
C VAL A 362 31.51 -14.90 -33.33
N GLY A 363 31.41 -14.45 -34.59
CA GLY A 363 30.15 -14.11 -35.25
C GLY A 363 30.13 -14.46 -36.73
#